data_AF-A0A9D6W714-F1
#
_entry.id   AF-A0A9D6W714-F1
#
_cell.length_a   1.000
_cell.length_b   1.000
_cell.length_c   1.000
_cell.angle_alpha   90.00
_cell.angle_beta   90.00
_cell.angle_gamma   90.00
#
_symmetry.space_group_name_H-M   'P 1'
#
loop_
_entity.id
_entity.type
_entity.pdbx_description
1 polymer ?
#
loop_
_entity_poly.entity_id
_entity_poly.type
_entity_poly.pdbx_seq_one_letter_code
_entity_poly.pdbx_strand_id
1 'polypeptide(L)'
;MRRASLYCGSIAGGLFLFLAAGHVSHAYYHDLQKNRQPCGDCHTLHYSEAGGVPAKVEPGGPFPRLLVRATTNKLCLFCHDGSDPKAPDVLEPVTMYSGSGDEHSGAGSFSNSGGAANQNGHDLGINSTSVPFSTLSNATLTCASCHDPHGTPNYRNVLTAPAGGQGIGTEMGKDVFREAPPGDPPSAAATAAAYKESNEGYKAGTSAWCAECHDRLKSSVNLPGNRLHHLSDVPIDGAGYPSGWPTDPAHWADGSGAGFGTATGDLVEGVPRLRFQAAGAVDFASSKTVSASNQVMCGSCHLAHGGKYRKGLVWPYKEPGRPADSIAGCQQCHNR
;
A
#
# COMPACT_ATOMS: atom_id res chain seq x y z
N MET A 1 68.97 -44.64 -4.60
CA MET A 1 67.62 -44.66 -4.02
C MET A 1 67.32 -43.30 -3.38
N ARG A 2 66.49 -42.47 -4.01
CA ARG A 2 65.74 -41.36 -3.40
C ARG A 2 64.74 -40.86 -4.46
N ARG A 3 63.44 -41.06 -4.20
CA ARG A 3 62.33 -40.71 -5.10
C ARG A 3 61.91 -39.27 -4.83
N ALA A 4 61.69 -38.50 -5.90
CA ALA A 4 61.06 -37.18 -5.86
C ALA A 4 59.54 -37.36 -6.04
N SER A 5 58.75 -36.77 -5.13
CA SER A 5 57.29 -36.72 -5.23
C SER A 5 56.86 -35.39 -5.85
N LEU A 6 56.16 -35.46 -6.99
CA LEU A 6 55.40 -34.34 -7.58
C LEU A 6 54.10 -34.15 -6.78
N TYR A 7 53.87 -32.93 -6.28
CA TYR A 7 52.57 -32.49 -5.78
C TYR A 7 51.79 -31.84 -6.92
N CYS A 8 50.65 -32.45 -7.28
CA CYS A 8 49.66 -31.90 -8.21
C CYS A 8 48.65 -31.09 -7.40
N GLY A 9 48.69 -29.76 -7.52
CA GLY A 9 47.74 -28.86 -6.86
C GLY A 9 46.50 -28.65 -7.72
N SER A 10 45.35 -29.13 -7.25
CA SER A 10 44.05 -28.89 -7.87
C SER A 10 43.58 -27.46 -7.60
N ILE A 11 43.42 -26.66 -8.65
CA ILE A 11 42.81 -25.33 -8.60
C ILE A 11 41.29 -25.51 -8.59
N ALA A 12 40.66 -25.32 -7.44
CA ALA A 12 39.21 -25.26 -7.31
C ALA A 12 38.72 -23.90 -7.85
N GLY A 13 38.19 -23.89 -9.07
CA GLY A 13 37.53 -22.72 -9.66
C GLY A 13 36.17 -22.48 -8.99
N GLY A 14 36.09 -21.45 -8.15
CA GLY A 14 34.84 -20.97 -7.58
C GLY A 14 33.97 -20.29 -8.63
N LEU A 15 32.85 -20.93 -9.00
CA LEU A 15 31.82 -20.37 -9.86
C LEU A 15 31.06 -19.29 -9.07
N PHE A 16 31.43 -18.02 -9.26
CA PHE A 16 30.65 -16.89 -8.76
C PHE A 16 29.38 -16.75 -9.60
N LEU A 17 28.25 -17.24 -9.08
CA LEU A 17 26.92 -16.87 -9.55
C LEU A 17 26.70 -15.39 -9.24
N PHE A 18 26.92 -14.53 -10.24
CA PHE A 18 26.37 -13.18 -10.22
C PHE A 18 24.85 -13.30 -10.35
N LEU A 19 24.16 -13.28 -9.20
CA LEU A 19 22.74 -12.96 -9.15
C LEU A 19 22.60 -11.53 -9.68
N ALA A 20 22.25 -11.41 -10.97
CA ALA A 20 21.83 -10.14 -11.52
C ALA A 20 20.61 -9.69 -10.70
N ALA A 21 20.79 -8.65 -9.87
CA ALA A 21 19.69 -7.97 -9.22
C ALA A 21 18.80 -7.43 -10.34
N GLY A 22 17.72 -8.14 -10.65
CA GLY A 22 16.73 -7.68 -11.61
C GLY A 22 16.27 -6.29 -11.17
N HIS A 23 16.32 -5.32 -12.08
CA HIS A 23 15.78 -3.99 -11.82
C HIS A 23 14.30 -4.15 -11.45
N VAL A 24 14.01 -4.00 -10.16
CA VAL A 24 12.64 -3.93 -9.67
C VAL A 24 12.03 -2.68 -10.29
N SER A 25 11.05 -2.82 -11.18
CA SER A 25 10.45 -1.67 -11.86
C SER A 25 9.24 -1.20 -11.04
N HIS A 26 9.21 0.09 -10.75
CA HIS A 26 8.49 0.64 -9.59
C HIS A 26 7.03 1.03 -9.88
N ALA A 27 6.67 1.20 -11.17
CA ALA A 27 5.33 1.55 -11.61
C ALA A 27 5.11 1.07 -13.07
N TYR A 28 4.84 -0.22 -13.27
CA TYR A 28 4.76 -0.80 -14.63
C TYR A 28 3.71 -0.14 -15.54
N TYR A 29 2.64 0.43 -14.98
CA TYR A 29 1.54 1.04 -15.74
C TYR A 29 1.79 2.47 -16.21
N HIS A 30 2.52 3.29 -15.44
CA HIS A 30 2.69 4.72 -15.73
C HIS A 30 4.15 5.07 -16.02
N ASP A 31 4.90 4.16 -16.63
CA ASP A 31 6.31 4.37 -16.98
C ASP A 31 6.45 5.10 -18.32
N LEU A 32 6.66 6.41 -18.26
CA LEU A 32 6.93 7.25 -19.44
C LEU A 32 8.28 6.92 -20.09
N GLN A 33 9.31 6.53 -19.32
CA GLN A 33 10.64 6.23 -19.87
C GLN A 33 10.60 5.05 -20.83
N LYS A 34 9.70 4.09 -20.56
CA LYS A 34 9.46 2.93 -21.42
C LYS A 34 8.25 3.09 -22.33
N ASN A 35 7.66 4.29 -22.42
CA ASN A 35 6.47 4.60 -23.22
C ASN A 35 5.31 3.61 -23.00
N ARG A 36 5.11 3.16 -21.75
CA ARG A 36 4.12 2.10 -21.44
C ARG A 36 2.70 2.62 -21.39
N GLN A 37 2.54 3.89 -21.03
CA GLN A 37 1.30 4.63 -21.22
C GLN A 37 1.55 5.70 -22.29
N PRO A 38 1.12 5.46 -23.54
CA PRO A 38 1.11 6.49 -24.56
C PRO A 38 0.43 7.77 -24.04
N CYS A 39 1.04 8.93 -24.28
CA CYS A 39 0.45 10.21 -23.88
C CYS A 39 -0.98 10.38 -24.44
N GLY A 40 -1.28 9.77 -25.60
CA GLY A 40 -2.59 9.77 -26.24
C GLY A 40 -3.71 9.06 -25.46
N ASP A 41 -3.37 8.19 -24.50
CA ASP A 41 -4.37 7.54 -23.65
C ASP A 41 -4.94 8.48 -22.59
N CYS A 42 -4.17 9.52 -22.23
CA CYS A 42 -4.58 10.51 -21.23
C CYS A 42 -4.84 11.90 -21.83
N HIS A 43 -4.16 12.22 -22.92
CA HIS A 43 -4.20 13.52 -23.57
C HIS A 43 -4.67 13.43 -25.02
N THR A 44 -5.29 14.50 -25.50
CA THR A 44 -5.61 14.69 -26.91
C THR A 44 -5.31 16.14 -27.30
N LEU A 45 -4.49 16.30 -28.34
CA LEU A 45 -4.09 17.63 -28.82
C LEU A 45 -5.22 18.34 -29.58
N HIS A 46 -6.02 17.56 -30.33
CA HIS A 46 -7.00 18.11 -31.27
C HIS A 46 -8.43 17.60 -31.03
N TYR A 47 -8.63 16.69 -30.07
CA TYR A 47 -9.92 16.04 -29.82
C TYR A 47 -10.56 15.49 -31.13
N SER A 48 -9.72 15.11 -32.09
CA SER A 48 -10.12 14.57 -33.37
C SER A 48 -9.14 13.50 -33.83
N GLU A 49 -9.68 12.38 -34.34
CA GLU A 49 -8.94 11.26 -34.88
C GLU A 49 -9.68 10.76 -36.13
N ALA A 50 -8.98 10.66 -37.27
CA ALA A 50 -9.55 10.26 -38.56
C ALA A 50 -10.82 11.03 -38.99
N GLY A 51 -10.89 12.33 -38.65
CA GLY A 51 -12.04 13.20 -38.99
C GLY A 51 -13.26 13.04 -38.07
N GLY A 52 -13.17 12.18 -37.05
CA GLY A 52 -14.18 12.01 -36.01
C GLY A 52 -13.67 12.41 -34.62
N VAL A 53 -14.53 12.23 -33.62
CA VAL A 53 -14.14 12.28 -32.20
C VAL A 53 -13.44 10.95 -31.84
N PRO A 54 -12.30 10.96 -31.13
CA PRO A 54 -11.62 9.71 -30.77
C PRO A 54 -12.51 8.77 -29.94
N ALA A 55 -12.35 7.46 -30.07
CA ALA A 55 -13.28 6.50 -29.43
C ALA A 55 -13.20 6.49 -27.89
N LYS A 56 -12.07 6.91 -27.32
CA LYS A 56 -11.78 6.83 -25.88
C LYS A 56 -11.78 8.19 -25.19
N VAL A 57 -12.52 9.18 -25.68
CA VAL A 57 -12.62 10.52 -25.04
C VAL A 57 -14.02 10.76 -24.45
N GLU A 58 -14.11 11.51 -23.35
CA GLU A 58 -15.40 11.93 -22.78
C GLU A 58 -15.95 13.10 -23.59
N PRO A 59 -17.21 13.06 -24.04
CA PRO A 59 -17.83 14.13 -24.84
C PRO A 59 -17.62 15.54 -24.26
N GLY A 60 -17.35 16.52 -25.13
CA GLY A 60 -17.22 17.93 -24.76
C GLY A 60 -15.79 18.40 -24.49
N GLY A 61 -14.78 17.57 -24.75
CA GLY A 61 -13.37 17.98 -24.69
C GLY A 61 -12.88 18.78 -25.91
N PRO A 62 -11.57 19.06 -26.01
CA PRO A 62 -10.54 18.67 -25.04
C PRO A 62 -10.74 19.40 -23.72
N PHE A 63 -10.40 18.73 -22.62
CA PHE A 63 -10.52 19.31 -21.27
C PHE A 63 -9.24 20.07 -20.89
N PRO A 64 -9.23 20.83 -19.77
CA PRO A 64 -8.03 21.52 -19.31
C PRO A 64 -6.80 20.60 -19.28
N ARG A 65 -5.64 21.13 -19.69
CA ARG A 65 -4.38 20.35 -19.89
C ARG A 65 -4.49 19.28 -20.97
N LEU A 66 -5.35 19.49 -21.96
CA LEU A 66 -5.56 18.61 -23.10
C LEU A 66 -6.00 17.21 -22.69
N LEU A 67 -6.68 17.06 -21.54
CA LEU A 67 -7.10 15.76 -21.05
C LEU A 67 -8.25 15.20 -21.89
N VAL A 68 -8.33 13.87 -21.94
CA VAL A 68 -9.44 13.13 -22.56
C VAL A 68 -10.66 12.96 -21.65
N ARG A 69 -10.56 13.38 -20.38
CA ARG A 69 -11.63 13.38 -19.38
C ARG A 69 -11.69 14.72 -18.64
N ALA A 70 -12.88 15.08 -18.16
CA ALA A 70 -13.14 16.38 -17.54
C ALA A 70 -12.43 16.59 -16.19
N THR A 71 -12.08 15.51 -15.49
CA THR A 71 -11.41 15.57 -14.19
C THR A 71 -10.32 14.52 -14.09
N THR A 72 -9.35 14.75 -13.20
CA THR A 72 -8.30 13.78 -12.89
C THR A 72 -8.86 12.44 -12.42
N ASN A 73 -9.90 12.44 -11.57
CA ASN A 73 -10.48 11.18 -11.09
C ASN A 73 -11.14 10.40 -12.23
N LYS A 74 -11.93 11.06 -13.10
CA LYS A 74 -12.50 10.42 -14.29
C LYS A 74 -11.42 9.86 -15.22
N LEU A 75 -10.28 10.56 -15.33
CA LEU A 75 -9.14 10.11 -16.13
C LEU A 75 -8.55 8.81 -15.60
N CYS A 76 -8.23 8.75 -14.31
CA CYS A 76 -7.63 7.57 -13.70
C CYS A 76 -8.62 6.40 -13.64
N LEU A 77 -9.85 6.67 -13.22
CA LEU A 77 -10.89 5.64 -13.08
C LEU A 77 -11.33 5.07 -14.43
N PHE A 78 -11.01 5.70 -15.56
CA PHE A 78 -11.26 5.09 -16.87
C PHE A 78 -10.55 3.74 -17.07
N CYS A 79 -9.43 3.51 -16.39
CA CYS A 79 -8.75 2.22 -16.37
C CYS A 79 -8.92 1.51 -15.02
N HIS A 80 -9.00 2.27 -13.92
CA HIS A 80 -8.97 1.74 -12.55
C HIS A 80 -10.36 1.48 -11.93
N ASP A 81 -11.43 1.46 -12.72
CA ASP A 81 -12.79 1.12 -12.28
C ASP A 81 -13.12 -0.38 -12.33
N GLY A 82 -12.14 -1.22 -12.69
CA GLY A 82 -12.29 -2.67 -12.83
C GLY A 82 -12.76 -3.12 -14.22
N SER A 83 -13.02 -2.20 -15.15
CA SER A 83 -13.33 -2.57 -16.55
C SER A 83 -12.10 -3.05 -17.33
N ASP A 84 -10.90 -2.56 -16.99
CA ASP A 84 -9.64 -3.10 -17.51
C ASP A 84 -9.05 -4.13 -16.54
N PRO A 85 -9.08 -5.43 -16.85
CA PRO A 85 -8.51 -6.45 -15.97
C PRO A 85 -6.98 -6.35 -15.88
N LYS A 86 -6.36 -5.58 -16.77
CA LYS A 86 -4.95 -5.21 -16.71
C LYS A 86 -4.76 -3.92 -15.92
N ALA A 87 -5.66 -3.50 -15.04
CA ALA A 87 -5.40 -2.40 -14.13
C ALA A 87 -5.93 -2.80 -12.76
N PRO A 88 -5.27 -2.39 -11.66
CA PRO A 88 -5.86 -2.62 -10.35
C PRO A 88 -7.15 -1.80 -10.24
N ASP A 89 -8.26 -2.48 -9.97
CA ASP A 89 -9.52 -1.85 -9.60
C ASP A 89 -9.38 -1.24 -8.20
N VAL A 90 -9.79 0.02 -8.08
CA VAL A 90 -9.74 0.79 -6.83
C VAL A 90 -11.11 1.19 -6.33
N LEU A 91 -12.20 0.84 -7.02
CA LEU A 91 -13.56 1.23 -6.64
C LEU A 91 -14.26 0.20 -5.79
N GLU A 92 -14.18 -1.07 -6.20
CA GLU A 92 -14.90 -2.13 -5.52
C GLU A 92 -13.94 -3.08 -4.79
N PRO A 93 -14.42 -3.80 -3.74
CA PRO A 93 -13.74 -4.98 -3.26
C PRO A 93 -13.63 -5.98 -4.41
N VAL A 94 -12.46 -6.01 -5.03
CA VAL A 94 -12.35 -6.53 -6.39
C VAL A 94 -12.57 -8.04 -6.40
N THR A 95 -13.47 -8.50 -7.28
CA THR A 95 -13.70 -9.93 -7.56
C THR A 95 -12.42 -10.65 -7.98
N MET A 96 -11.43 -9.92 -8.52
CA MET A 96 -10.12 -10.46 -8.89
C MET A 96 -9.31 -11.03 -7.72
N TYR A 97 -9.62 -10.64 -6.47
CA TYR A 97 -9.01 -11.22 -5.26
C TYR A 97 -9.85 -12.35 -4.66
N SER A 98 -11.04 -12.62 -5.20
CA SER A 98 -11.87 -13.73 -4.74
C SER A 98 -11.11 -15.05 -4.90
N GLY A 99 -10.92 -15.76 -3.78
CA GLY A 99 -10.18 -17.02 -3.76
C GLY A 99 -8.66 -16.87 -3.80
N SER A 100 -8.10 -15.66 -3.75
CA SER A 100 -6.64 -15.47 -3.63
C SER A 100 -6.11 -15.64 -2.21
N GLY A 101 -7.01 -15.78 -1.23
CA GLY A 101 -6.69 -15.75 0.20
C GLY A 101 -6.54 -14.35 0.77
N ASP A 102 -6.72 -13.31 -0.04
CA ASP A 102 -6.76 -11.90 0.38
C ASP A 102 -8.17 -11.37 0.10
N GLU A 103 -8.80 -10.71 1.06
CA GLU A 103 -10.17 -10.19 0.92
C GLU A 103 -10.23 -8.83 0.21
N HIS A 104 -9.07 -8.19 -0.02
CA HIS A 104 -8.98 -6.86 -0.64
C HIS A 104 -7.60 -6.60 -1.27
N SER A 105 -7.52 -5.52 -2.06
CA SER A 105 -6.24 -4.97 -2.51
C SER A 105 -5.41 -4.48 -1.32
N GLY A 106 -4.08 -4.44 -1.44
CA GLY A 106 -3.21 -3.95 -0.35
C GLY A 106 -3.47 -2.51 0.10
N ALA A 107 -4.18 -1.71 -0.69
CA ALA A 107 -4.59 -0.34 -0.33
C ALA A 107 -6.12 -0.21 -0.09
N GLY A 108 -6.88 -1.28 -0.28
CA GLY A 108 -8.34 -1.31 -0.18
C GLY A 108 -9.04 -0.76 -1.42
N SER A 109 -10.20 -0.15 -1.23
CA SER A 109 -11.03 0.43 -2.30
C SER A 109 -11.79 1.68 -1.82
N PHE A 110 -12.15 2.52 -2.79
CA PHE A 110 -12.99 3.70 -2.58
C PHE A 110 -14.46 3.30 -2.64
N SER A 111 -15.06 3.01 -1.48
CA SER A 111 -16.49 2.65 -1.39
C SER A 111 -17.43 3.72 -1.95
N ASN A 112 -16.94 4.94 -2.20
CA ASN A 112 -17.70 6.02 -2.85
C ASN A 112 -16.79 6.94 -3.69
N SER A 113 -16.54 6.57 -4.94
CA SER A 113 -15.73 7.39 -5.88
C SER A 113 -16.51 8.47 -6.63
N GLY A 114 -17.72 8.80 -6.17
CA GLY A 114 -18.68 9.66 -6.88
C GLY A 114 -18.91 11.05 -6.26
N GLY A 115 -18.06 11.48 -5.32
CA GLY A 115 -18.19 12.80 -4.70
C GLY A 115 -19.16 12.89 -3.52
N ALA A 116 -19.52 11.76 -2.91
CA ALA A 116 -20.33 11.72 -1.68
C ALA A 116 -19.50 11.15 -0.52
N ALA A 117 -19.58 11.82 0.64
CA ALA A 117 -18.69 11.50 1.75
C ALA A 117 -19.01 10.12 2.33
N ASN A 118 -17.97 9.35 2.62
CA ASN A 118 -18.09 8.04 3.22
C ASN A 118 -17.29 7.96 4.53
N GLN A 119 -17.78 7.17 5.49
CA GLN A 119 -17.08 6.99 6.77
C GLN A 119 -16.00 5.92 6.70
N ASN A 120 -15.79 5.30 5.55
CA ASN A 120 -15.02 4.08 5.36
C ASN A 120 -13.64 4.32 4.75
N GLY A 121 -13.22 5.57 4.57
CA GLY A 121 -11.89 5.89 4.06
C GLY A 121 -11.75 7.29 3.53
N HIS A 122 -10.87 7.44 2.54
CA HIS A 122 -10.74 8.68 1.78
C HIS A 122 -11.83 8.76 0.72
N ASP A 123 -12.24 9.98 0.40
CA ASP A 123 -13.19 10.26 -0.66
C ASP A 123 -12.53 11.05 -1.79
N LEU A 124 -12.82 10.65 -3.03
CA LEU A 124 -12.29 11.31 -4.22
C LEU A 124 -13.24 12.42 -4.70
N GLY A 125 -12.70 13.61 -4.96
CA GLY A 125 -13.42 14.71 -5.61
C GLY A 125 -14.45 15.42 -4.72
N ILE A 126 -14.44 15.17 -3.41
CA ILE A 126 -15.29 15.90 -2.47
C ILE A 126 -14.63 17.21 -2.10
N ASN A 127 -15.41 18.29 -2.21
CA ASN A 127 -14.92 19.62 -1.92
C ASN A 127 -14.57 19.78 -0.44
N SER A 128 -13.29 20.03 -0.17
CA SER A 128 -12.82 20.58 1.12
C SER A 128 -13.17 19.67 2.31
N THR A 129 -12.66 18.45 2.32
CA THR A 129 -12.75 17.54 3.48
C THR A 129 -11.66 17.87 4.50
N SER A 130 -12.03 17.94 5.78
CA SER A 130 -11.07 18.08 6.88
C SER A 130 -10.16 16.85 6.92
N VAL A 131 -8.84 17.08 6.97
CA VAL A 131 -7.88 15.98 7.14
C VAL A 131 -7.81 15.61 8.64
N PRO A 132 -8.17 14.37 9.02
CA PRO A 132 -8.11 13.96 10.42
C PRO A 132 -6.70 14.09 10.98
N PHE A 133 -6.58 14.49 12.24
CA PHE A 133 -5.28 14.62 12.92
C PHE A 133 -4.26 15.45 12.12
N SER A 134 -4.74 16.57 11.56
CA SER A 134 -3.93 17.45 10.74
C SER A 134 -4.03 18.90 11.19
N THR A 135 -2.98 19.69 10.92
CA THR A 135 -3.03 21.15 10.93
C THR A 135 -3.25 21.74 9.54
N LEU A 136 -3.23 20.89 8.50
CA LEU A 136 -3.47 21.32 7.12
C LEU A 136 -4.89 21.84 6.94
N SER A 137 -5.05 22.76 5.98
CA SER A 137 -6.36 23.17 5.50
C SER A 137 -7.12 21.98 4.91
N ASN A 138 -8.43 22.08 4.88
CA ASN A 138 -9.27 21.12 4.18
C ASN A 138 -8.78 20.89 2.74
N ALA A 139 -8.81 19.63 2.30
CA ALA A 139 -8.29 19.22 1.00
C ALA A 139 -9.38 18.52 0.18
N THR A 140 -9.31 18.70 -1.13
CA THR A 140 -10.03 17.86 -2.10
C THR A 140 -9.04 16.83 -2.63
N LEU A 141 -9.28 15.55 -2.31
CA LEU A 141 -8.42 14.47 -2.78
C LEU A 141 -8.78 14.07 -4.21
N THR A 142 -7.75 13.82 -5.00
CA THR A 142 -7.84 13.18 -6.31
C THR A 142 -6.85 12.02 -6.37
N CYS A 143 -6.93 11.18 -7.39
CA CYS A 143 -5.90 10.16 -7.62
C CYS A 143 -4.49 10.78 -7.67
N ALA A 144 -4.36 11.96 -8.28
CA ALA A 144 -3.09 12.69 -8.39
C ALA A 144 -2.67 13.43 -7.10
N SER A 145 -3.47 13.38 -6.03
CA SER A 145 -3.05 13.86 -4.71
C SER A 145 -2.11 12.89 -4.01
N CYS A 146 -2.14 11.61 -4.43
CA CYS A 146 -1.30 10.55 -3.86
C CYS A 146 -0.37 9.93 -4.90
N HIS A 147 -0.75 9.92 -6.18
CA HIS A 147 0.01 9.31 -7.28
C HIS A 147 0.52 10.34 -8.28
N ASP A 148 1.59 10.01 -9.00
CA ASP A 148 2.03 10.81 -10.14
C ASP A 148 1.48 10.22 -11.45
N PRO A 149 0.59 10.91 -12.20
CA PRO A 149 0.10 10.39 -13.47
C PRO A 149 1.20 10.16 -14.52
N HIS A 150 2.39 10.73 -14.32
CA HIS A 150 3.57 10.57 -15.19
C HIS A 150 4.57 9.53 -14.68
N GLY A 151 4.26 8.86 -13.57
CA GLY A 151 5.13 7.84 -12.98
C GLY A 151 6.13 8.39 -11.98
N THR A 152 6.40 7.61 -10.94
CA THR A 152 7.49 7.80 -9.99
C THR A 152 8.24 6.49 -9.79
N PRO A 153 9.50 6.53 -9.29
CA PRO A 153 10.19 5.34 -8.83
C PRO A 153 9.65 4.82 -7.48
N ASN A 154 8.62 5.43 -6.90
CA ASN A 154 8.12 5.00 -5.59
C ASN A 154 7.19 3.80 -5.73
N TYR A 155 7.09 3.05 -4.65
CA TYR A 155 6.10 2.01 -4.39
C TYR A 155 4.71 2.46 -4.86
N ARG A 156 4.10 1.67 -5.76
CA ARG A 156 2.77 1.93 -6.32
C ARG A 156 2.63 3.33 -6.92
N ASN A 157 3.69 3.88 -7.49
CA ASN A 157 3.64 5.18 -8.15
C ASN A 157 3.17 6.33 -7.22
N VAL A 158 3.46 6.27 -5.91
CA VAL A 158 3.05 7.35 -5.00
C VAL A 158 3.97 8.57 -5.12
N LEU A 159 3.44 9.76 -4.88
CA LEU A 159 4.23 10.99 -4.77
C LEU A 159 5.21 10.88 -3.60
N THR A 160 6.36 11.55 -3.67
CA THR A 160 7.25 11.68 -2.51
C THR A 160 6.66 12.61 -1.45
N ALA A 161 5.98 13.69 -1.87
CA ALA A 161 5.44 14.71 -0.97
C ALA A 161 3.96 14.97 -1.26
N PRO A 162 3.02 14.10 -0.85
CA PRO A 162 1.60 14.27 -1.15
C PRO A 162 1.01 15.57 -0.56
N ALA A 163 1.61 16.11 0.50
CA ALA A 163 1.26 17.41 1.10
C ALA A 163 2.27 18.53 0.80
N GLY A 164 3.24 18.30 -0.10
CA GLY A 164 4.28 19.29 -0.43
C GLY A 164 5.36 19.51 0.64
N GLY A 165 5.52 18.59 1.60
CA GLY A 165 6.61 18.63 2.58
C GLY A 165 7.95 18.16 2.01
N GLN A 166 8.86 17.71 2.89
CA GLN A 166 10.27 17.41 2.54
C GLN A 166 10.45 16.25 1.55
N GLY A 167 9.38 15.50 1.25
CA GLY A 167 9.41 14.35 0.36
C GLY A 167 9.91 13.10 1.10
N ILE A 168 9.01 12.15 1.27
CA ILE A 168 9.26 10.83 1.81
C ILE A 168 9.06 9.85 0.67
N GLY A 169 10.17 9.45 0.04
CA GLY A 169 10.16 8.32 -0.88
C GLY A 169 9.77 7.06 -0.11
N THR A 170 8.80 6.33 -0.64
CA THR A 170 8.54 4.95 -0.22
C THR A 170 9.00 4.08 -1.38
N GLU A 171 10.24 3.59 -1.33
CA GLU A 171 10.90 2.94 -2.46
C GLU A 171 10.75 1.41 -2.41
N MET A 172 10.51 0.77 -3.56
CA MET A 172 10.47 -0.71 -3.65
C MET A 172 11.88 -1.29 -3.49
N GLY A 173 12.03 -2.37 -2.74
CA GLY A 173 13.32 -3.00 -2.43
C GLY A 173 14.12 -2.29 -1.33
N LYS A 174 13.64 -1.14 -0.84
CA LYS A 174 14.25 -0.38 0.27
C LYS A 174 13.28 -0.24 1.43
N ASP A 175 12.13 0.37 1.21
CA ASP A 175 11.13 0.69 2.23
C ASP A 175 9.97 -0.31 2.24
N VAL A 176 9.65 -0.83 1.06
CA VAL A 176 8.62 -1.85 0.84
C VAL A 176 9.20 -2.95 -0.04
N PHE A 177 8.82 -4.19 0.21
CA PHE A 177 9.21 -5.36 -0.56
C PHE A 177 7.98 -6.05 -1.13
N ARG A 178 8.16 -6.69 -2.27
CA ARG A 178 7.13 -7.42 -2.98
C ARG A 178 7.66 -8.73 -3.53
N GLU A 179 6.88 -9.79 -3.43
CA GLU A 179 7.24 -11.11 -3.98
C GLU A 179 6.98 -11.19 -5.48
N ALA A 180 5.75 -10.87 -5.89
CA ALA A 180 5.30 -10.90 -7.27
C ALA A 180 5.12 -9.48 -7.82
N PRO A 181 6.00 -8.96 -8.69
CA PRO A 181 5.76 -7.68 -9.35
C PRO A 181 4.61 -7.79 -10.39
N PRO A 182 4.00 -6.66 -10.79
CA PRO A 182 3.09 -6.66 -11.94
C PRO A 182 3.78 -7.23 -13.18
N GLY A 183 3.01 -7.95 -14.01
CA GLY A 183 3.52 -8.53 -15.26
C GLY A 183 3.92 -7.49 -16.28
N ASP A 184 4.77 -7.90 -17.23
CA ASP A 184 5.25 -7.07 -18.33
C ASP A 184 5.21 -7.83 -19.67
N PRO A 185 4.20 -7.60 -20.53
CA PRO A 185 3.10 -6.64 -20.33
C PRO A 185 2.13 -7.06 -19.22
N PRO A 186 1.36 -6.10 -18.69
CA PRO A 186 0.20 -6.33 -17.84
C PRO A 186 -0.72 -7.49 -18.24
N SER A 187 -1.09 -8.32 -17.27
CA SER A 187 -2.16 -9.33 -17.40
C SER A 187 -3.06 -9.33 -16.17
N ALA A 188 -4.26 -9.90 -16.30
CA ALA A 188 -5.20 -10.01 -15.18
C ALA A 188 -4.63 -10.79 -14.01
N ALA A 189 -4.08 -11.98 -14.29
CA ALA A 189 -3.47 -12.83 -13.27
C ALA A 189 -2.27 -12.15 -12.58
N ALA A 190 -1.39 -11.49 -13.36
CA ALA A 190 -0.24 -10.81 -12.79
C ALA A 190 -0.64 -9.57 -11.97
N THR A 191 -1.69 -8.86 -12.38
CA THR A 191 -2.23 -7.72 -11.62
C THR A 191 -2.82 -8.20 -10.29
N ALA A 192 -3.61 -9.27 -10.29
CA ALA A 192 -4.18 -9.82 -9.06
C ALA A 192 -3.07 -10.29 -8.10
N ALA A 193 -2.09 -11.03 -8.60
CA ALA A 193 -0.94 -11.46 -7.80
C ALA A 193 -0.13 -10.27 -7.25
N ALA A 194 0.04 -9.20 -8.04
CA ALA A 194 0.88 -8.08 -7.66
C ALA A 194 0.26 -7.17 -6.60
N TYR A 195 -1.07 -7.00 -6.58
CA TYR A 195 -1.72 -5.98 -5.75
C TYR A 195 -2.49 -6.53 -4.56
N LYS A 196 -2.59 -7.87 -4.41
CA LYS A 196 -3.12 -8.52 -3.21
C LYS A 196 -2.32 -8.11 -1.96
N GLU A 197 -2.98 -8.05 -0.81
CA GLU A 197 -2.36 -7.56 0.43
C GLU A 197 -1.16 -8.40 0.87
N SER A 198 -1.28 -9.74 0.85
CA SER A 198 -0.24 -10.67 1.27
C SER A 198 1.09 -10.53 0.51
N ASN A 199 1.06 -9.98 -0.70
CA ASN A 199 2.21 -9.81 -1.58
C ASN A 199 3.13 -8.64 -1.20
N GLU A 200 2.81 -7.90 -0.15
CA GLU A 200 3.60 -6.75 0.29
C GLU A 200 4.18 -6.98 1.68
N GLY A 201 5.41 -6.53 1.89
CA GLY A 201 6.07 -6.48 3.20
C GLY A 201 6.76 -5.15 3.40
N TYR A 202 6.77 -4.65 4.63
CA TYR A 202 7.09 -3.26 4.94
C TYR A 202 8.30 -3.17 5.85
N LYS A 203 9.17 -2.19 5.61
CA LYS A 203 10.37 -1.93 6.41
C LYS A 203 10.38 -0.54 7.02
N ALA A 204 10.01 0.48 6.25
CA ALA A 204 10.06 1.88 6.66
C ALA A 204 9.20 2.76 5.75
N GLY A 205 9.19 4.07 6.00
CA GLY A 205 8.69 5.08 5.06
C GLY A 205 7.17 5.24 5.02
N THR A 206 6.41 4.16 4.96
CA THR A 206 4.96 4.20 4.70
C THR A 206 4.18 5.07 5.69
N SER A 207 4.39 4.90 7.00
CA SER A 207 3.69 5.73 8.00
C SER A 207 4.12 7.19 7.95
N ALA A 208 5.38 7.44 7.64
CA ALA A 208 5.90 8.79 7.53
C ALA A 208 5.30 9.50 6.30
N TRP A 209 5.13 8.78 5.19
CA TRP A 209 4.40 9.24 4.00
C TRP A 209 2.94 9.60 4.33
N CYS A 210 2.21 8.74 5.06
CA CYS A 210 0.85 9.07 5.51
C CYS A 210 0.83 10.32 6.41
N ALA A 211 1.82 10.47 7.28
CA ALA A 211 1.93 11.59 8.20
C ALA A 211 2.26 12.93 7.50
N GLU A 212 2.55 12.97 6.20
CA GLU A 212 2.66 14.25 5.47
C GLU A 212 1.32 14.98 5.41
N CYS A 213 0.22 14.25 5.22
CA CYS A 213 -1.13 14.81 5.29
C CYS A 213 -1.65 14.81 6.75
N HIS A 214 -1.34 13.76 7.51
CA HIS A 214 -1.76 13.60 8.90
C HIS A 214 -0.67 14.07 9.87
N ASP A 215 -0.27 15.34 9.79
CA ASP A 215 0.94 15.86 10.42
C ASP A 215 0.97 15.79 11.96
N ARG A 216 -0.18 15.74 12.63
CA ARG A 216 -0.24 15.50 14.09
C ARG A 216 0.08 14.05 14.45
N LEU A 217 0.15 13.15 13.45
CA LEU A 217 0.56 11.77 13.63
C LEU A 217 2.08 11.56 13.59
N LYS A 218 2.85 12.57 13.17
CA LYS A 218 4.33 12.53 13.15
C LYS A 218 4.86 12.25 14.55
N SER A 219 5.93 11.44 14.67
CA SER A 219 6.50 11.09 15.99
C SER A 219 7.07 12.30 16.75
N SER A 220 7.40 13.40 16.06
CA SER A 220 7.78 14.67 16.67
C SER A 220 6.62 15.40 17.37
N VAL A 221 5.36 15.09 17.00
CA VAL A 221 4.14 15.70 17.56
C VAL A 221 3.39 14.72 18.46
N ASN A 222 3.34 13.45 18.06
CA ASN A 222 2.69 12.37 18.79
C ASN A 222 3.58 11.84 19.92
N LEU A 223 3.66 12.59 21.01
CA LEU A 223 4.45 12.23 22.18
C LEU A 223 3.62 11.44 23.20
N PRO A 224 4.25 10.65 24.09
CA PRO A 224 3.59 9.95 25.18
C PRO A 224 2.51 10.72 25.95
N GLY A 225 2.70 12.03 26.18
CA GLY A 225 1.77 12.88 26.95
C GLY A 225 0.56 13.42 26.18
N ASN A 226 0.52 13.27 24.85
CA ASN A 226 -0.58 13.72 23.99
C ASN A 226 -0.88 12.66 22.91
N ARG A 227 -0.82 11.39 23.32
CA ARG A 227 -0.85 10.28 22.38
C ARG A 227 -2.26 10.09 21.84
N LEU A 228 -2.42 10.26 20.53
CA LEU A 228 -3.69 10.04 19.83
C LEU A 228 -3.77 8.63 19.22
N HIS A 229 -2.64 7.93 19.07
CA HIS A 229 -2.48 6.68 18.32
C HIS A 229 -1.16 5.96 18.63
N HIS A 230 -0.98 4.73 18.13
CA HIS A 230 0.27 3.95 18.21
C HIS A 230 1.44 4.66 17.53
N LEU A 231 2.64 4.48 18.09
CA LEU A 231 3.87 4.96 17.46
C LEU A 231 4.27 4.02 16.33
N SER A 232 4.57 4.59 15.16
CA SER A 232 4.90 3.79 13.97
C SER A 232 6.38 3.42 13.85
N ASP A 233 7.21 3.96 14.74
CA ASP A 233 8.67 3.84 14.78
C ASP A 233 9.15 3.17 16.08
N VAL A 234 8.23 2.64 16.89
CA VAL A 234 8.54 1.96 18.15
C VAL A 234 8.19 0.48 18.06
N PRO A 235 9.15 -0.42 18.35
CA PRO A 235 8.91 -1.87 18.33
C PRO A 235 7.82 -2.32 19.31
N ILE A 236 7.18 -3.45 18.99
CA ILE A 236 6.12 -4.06 19.81
C ILE A 236 6.71 -4.68 21.09
N ASP A 237 8.03 -4.83 21.22
CA ASP A 237 8.72 -5.33 22.41
C ASP A 237 8.47 -4.52 23.71
N GLY A 238 7.77 -3.38 23.59
CA GLY A 238 7.36 -2.53 24.71
C GLY A 238 8.38 -1.46 25.06
N ALA A 239 9.60 -1.52 24.50
CA ALA A 239 10.62 -0.51 24.70
C ALA A 239 10.21 0.79 24.00
N GLY A 240 9.80 1.81 24.77
CA GLY A 240 9.32 3.10 24.25
C GLY A 240 7.81 3.32 24.42
N TYR A 241 7.06 2.33 24.89
CA TYR A 241 5.69 2.51 25.36
C TYR A 241 5.70 2.97 26.84
N PRO A 242 4.93 4.00 27.21
CA PRO A 242 4.82 4.43 28.60
C PRO A 242 4.30 3.31 29.49
N SER A 243 4.77 3.27 30.74
CA SER A 243 4.25 2.36 31.77
C SER A 243 2.72 2.48 31.86
N GLY A 244 2.00 1.39 31.61
CA GLY A 244 0.52 1.37 31.55
C GLY A 244 -0.06 0.97 30.20
N TRP A 245 0.78 0.87 29.16
CA TRP A 245 0.38 0.39 27.84
C TRP A 245 1.10 -0.91 27.46
N PRO A 246 0.96 -2.00 28.24
CA PRO A 246 1.59 -3.27 27.87
C PRO A 246 1.17 -3.72 26.48
N THR A 247 2.18 -3.89 25.63
CA THR A 247 2.15 -4.84 24.53
C THR A 247 2.38 -6.24 25.08
N ASP A 248 1.96 -7.25 24.34
CA ASP A 248 2.28 -8.66 24.60
C ASP A 248 3.12 -9.18 23.43
N PRO A 249 4.45 -9.01 23.47
CA PRO A 249 5.32 -9.41 22.36
C PRO A 249 5.33 -10.94 22.16
N ALA A 250 5.07 -11.72 23.21
CA ALA A 250 5.00 -13.16 23.14
C ALA A 250 3.73 -13.60 22.39
N HIS A 251 2.58 -13.02 22.73
CA HIS A 251 1.32 -13.22 22.00
C HIS A 251 1.43 -12.81 20.53
N TRP A 252 2.02 -11.65 20.26
CA TRP A 252 2.28 -11.21 18.89
C TRP A 252 3.16 -12.20 18.11
N ALA A 253 4.26 -12.65 18.71
CA ALA A 253 5.18 -13.58 18.07
C ALA A 253 4.55 -14.96 17.82
N ASP A 254 3.77 -15.46 18.78
CA ASP A 254 3.08 -16.74 18.68
C ASP A 254 1.99 -16.74 17.60
N GLY A 255 1.19 -15.66 17.54
CA GLY A 255 0.17 -15.52 16.51
C GLY A 255 -1.05 -16.40 16.67
N SER A 256 -1.34 -16.82 17.89
CA SER A 256 -2.50 -17.64 18.22
C SER A 256 -3.29 -17.01 19.37
N GLY A 257 -4.53 -17.47 19.60
CA GLY A 257 -5.39 -16.96 20.67
C GLY A 257 -6.10 -15.66 20.32
N ALA A 258 -6.40 -14.84 21.33
CA ALA A 258 -7.26 -13.66 21.21
C ALA A 258 -6.80 -12.70 20.10
N GLY A 259 -7.72 -12.36 19.19
CA GLY A 259 -7.47 -11.45 18.07
C GLY A 259 -6.89 -12.08 16.80
N PHE A 260 -6.39 -13.32 16.86
CA PHE A 260 -5.91 -14.05 15.69
C PHE A 260 -6.99 -15.02 15.19
N GLY A 261 -7.44 -14.77 13.96
CA GLY A 261 -8.43 -15.58 13.25
C GLY A 261 -7.98 -15.87 11.81
N THR A 262 -8.82 -16.60 11.08
CA THR A 262 -8.53 -17.02 9.70
C THR A 262 -9.10 -16.10 8.63
N ALA A 263 -10.21 -15.45 8.93
CA ALA A 263 -10.90 -14.53 8.01
C ALA A 263 -11.60 -13.44 8.81
N THR A 264 -11.93 -12.31 8.18
CA THR A 264 -12.58 -11.22 8.90
C THR A 264 -14.10 -11.36 8.85
N GLY A 265 -14.76 -11.38 10.01
CA GLY A 265 -16.23 -11.41 10.07
C GLY A 265 -16.85 -12.78 9.76
N ASP A 266 -16.07 -13.86 9.91
CA ASP A 266 -16.50 -15.26 9.80
C ASP A 266 -17.27 -15.76 11.05
N LEU A 267 -17.56 -14.85 11.99
CA LEU A 267 -18.23 -15.10 13.27
C LEU A 267 -17.40 -15.91 14.27
N VAL A 268 -16.16 -16.25 13.94
CA VAL A 268 -15.15 -16.72 14.89
C VAL A 268 -14.42 -15.51 15.44
N GLU A 269 -14.02 -15.55 16.71
CA GLU A 269 -13.25 -14.46 17.30
C GLU A 269 -11.87 -14.36 16.66
N GLY A 270 -11.56 -13.20 16.08
CA GLY A 270 -10.23 -12.87 15.61
C GLY A 270 -10.22 -12.38 14.17
N VAL A 271 -9.07 -11.88 13.73
CA VAL A 271 -8.85 -11.51 12.32
C VAL A 271 -7.51 -12.02 11.84
N PRO A 272 -7.28 -12.12 10.52
CA PRO A 272 -5.96 -12.40 9.99
C PRO A 272 -4.91 -11.48 10.62
N ARG A 273 -3.68 -11.98 10.70
CA ARG A 273 -2.57 -11.22 11.27
C ARG A 273 -2.47 -9.85 10.58
N LEU A 274 -2.51 -8.79 11.38
CA LEU A 274 -2.36 -7.43 10.89
C LEU A 274 -1.00 -7.25 10.22
N ARG A 275 -0.97 -6.38 9.21
CA ARG A 275 0.30 -5.96 8.59
C ARG A 275 1.20 -5.32 9.64
N PHE A 276 2.49 -5.42 9.45
CA PHE A 276 3.49 -4.82 10.33
C PHE A 276 4.69 -4.35 9.52
N GLN A 277 5.50 -3.53 10.16
CA GLN A 277 6.77 -3.07 9.64
C GLN A 277 7.92 -3.84 10.32
N ALA A 278 8.86 -4.35 9.54
CA ALA A 278 10.07 -5.02 10.02
C ALA A 278 11.29 -4.16 9.68
N ALA A 279 11.70 -3.28 10.60
CA ALA A 279 12.75 -2.29 10.37
C ALA A 279 14.10 -2.89 9.89
N GLY A 280 14.40 -4.12 10.32
CA GLY A 280 15.62 -4.85 9.94
C GLY A 280 15.53 -5.60 8.60
N ALA A 281 14.40 -5.54 7.88
CA ALA A 281 14.22 -6.29 6.66
C ALA A 281 15.15 -5.81 5.53
N VAL A 282 15.64 -6.77 4.74
CA VAL A 282 16.51 -6.55 3.57
C VAL A 282 15.93 -7.15 2.29
N ASP A 283 14.85 -7.92 2.41
CA ASP A 283 14.15 -8.58 1.31
C ASP A 283 12.69 -8.87 1.70
N PHE A 284 11.92 -9.45 0.77
CA PHE A 284 10.54 -9.82 1.02
C PHE A 284 10.39 -10.81 2.18
N ALA A 285 11.18 -11.88 2.22
CA ALA A 285 11.06 -12.92 3.24
C ALA A 285 11.29 -12.37 4.67
N SER A 286 12.37 -11.60 4.86
CA SER A 286 12.67 -10.93 6.14
C SER A 286 11.62 -9.88 6.51
N SER A 287 11.00 -9.22 5.53
CA SER A 287 9.91 -8.25 5.78
C SER A 287 8.61 -8.89 6.25
N LYS A 288 8.43 -10.20 6.06
CA LYS A 288 7.28 -10.98 6.54
C LYS A 288 7.60 -11.75 7.83
N THR A 289 8.81 -11.63 8.36
CA THR A 289 9.22 -12.35 9.57
C THR A 289 8.64 -11.69 10.82
N VAL A 290 7.78 -12.43 11.53
CA VAL A 290 7.16 -11.98 12.77
C VAL A 290 8.19 -12.01 13.90
N SER A 291 8.28 -10.93 14.67
CA SER A 291 9.14 -10.81 15.85
C SER A 291 8.65 -9.70 16.78
N ALA A 292 9.11 -9.69 18.03
CA ALA A 292 8.88 -8.59 18.97
C ALA A 292 9.46 -7.24 18.47
N SER A 293 10.47 -7.29 17.59
CA SER A 293 11.07 -6.09 16.98
C SER A 293 10.21 -5.46 15.88
N ASN A 294 9.12 -6.11 15.46
CA ASN A 294 8.20 -5.53 14.50
C ASN A 294 7.56 -4.25 15.06
N GLN A 295 7.16 -3.36 14.16
CA GLN A 295 6.55 -2.08 14.48
C GLN A 295 5.14 -2.04 13.89
N VAL A 296 4.23 -1.36 14.59
CA VAL A 296 2.94 -0.98 14.02
C VAL A 296 3.18 0.08 12.94
N MET A 297 2.38 0.10 11.89
CA MET A 297 2.38 1.17 10.89
C MET A 297 0.95 1.60 10.59
N CYS A 298 0.75 2.71 9.87
CA CYS A 298 -0.59 3.15 9.48
C CYS A 298 -1.34 2.02 8.74
N GLY A 299 -0.62 1.30 7.86
CA GLY A 299 -1.13 0.14 7.13
C GLY A 299 -1.44 -1.09 8.00
N SER A 300 -1.01 -1.15 9.27
CA SER A 300 -1.40 -2.24 10.17
C SER A 300 -2.90 -2.26 10.39
N CYS A 301 -3.50 -1.06 10.46
CA CYS A 301 -4.91 -0.91 10.78
C CYS A 301 -5.73 -0.35 9.63
N HIS A 302 -5.14 0.52 8.81
CA HIS A 302 -5.86 1.30 7.82
C HIS A 302 -5.54 0.88 6.38
N LEU A 303 -6.50 1.10 5.49
CA LEU A 303 -6.40 1.01 4.05
C LEU A 303 -6.41 2.42 3.47
N ALA A 304 -5.41 2.75 2.65
CA ALA A 304 -5.21 4.11 2.15
C ALA A 304 -6.34 4.61 1.23
N HIS A 305 -6.99 3.71 0.50
CA HIS A 305 -8.16 4.04 -0.33
C HIS A 305 -9.48 3.93 0.45
N GLY A 306 -9.46 3.29 1.63
CA GLY A 306 -10.65 2.91 2.37
C GLY A 306 -10.96 1.41 2.26
N GLY A 307 -12.08 0.98 2.81
CA GLY A 307 -12.48 -0.42 2.75
C GLY A 307 -13.88 -0.66 3.27
N LYS A 308 -14.16 -1.89 3.68
CA LYS A 308 -15.49 -2.30 4.15
C LYS A 308 -15.87 -1.65 5.49
N TYR A 309 -14.89 -1.32 6.32
CA TYR A 309 -15.10 -0.90 7.71
C TYR A 309 -14.83 0.59 7.91
N ARG A 310 -15.46 1.16 8.93
CA ARG A 310 -15.32 2.59 9.22
C ARG A 310 -13.87 2.98 9.44
N LYS A 311 -13.53 4.20 9.02
CA LYS A 311 -12.20 4.82 9.03
C LYS A 311 -11.17 4.05 8.20
N GLY A 312 -11.62 3.27 7.22
CA GLY A 312 -10.76 2.44 6.37
C GLY A 312 -10.05 1.35 7.14
N LEU A 313 -10.65 0.86 8.24
CA LEU A 313 -10.04 -0.21 9.02
C LEU A 313 -10.05 -1.53 8.25
N VAL A 314 -9.10 -2.42 8.57
CA VAL A 314 -9.05 -3.79 8.01
C VAL A 314 -9.94 -4.79 8.76
N TRP A 315 -10.59 -4.38 9.86
CA TRP A 315 -11.54 -5.21 10.63
C TRP A 315 -12.75 -4.40 11.13
N PRO A 316 -13.87 -5.04 11.55
CA PRO A 316 -15.10 -4.36 11.95
C PRO A 316 -15.01 -3.77 13.38
N TYR A 317 -14.06 -2.86 13.61
CA TYR A 317 -13.85 -2.24 14.92
C TYR A 317 -15.10 -1.49 15.41
N LYS A 318 -15.72 -2.01 16.47
CA LYS A 318 -16.95 -1.45 17.07
C LYS A 318 -18.10 -1.25 16.07
N GLU A 319 -18.17 -2.07 15.03
CA GLU A 319 -19.32 -2.05 14.12
C GLU A 319 -20.56 -2.66 14.80
N PRO A 320 -21.77 -2.10 14.59
CA PRO A 320 -23.00 -2.69 15.10
C PRO A 320 -23.19 -4.14 14.64
N GLY A 321 -23.52 -5.03 15.57
CA GLY A 321 -23.81 -6.45 15.26
C GLY A 321 -22.59 -7.32 14.93
N ARG A 322 -21.36 -6.84 15.15
CA ARG A 322 -20.11 -7.60 14.94
C ARG A 322 -19.26 -7.67 16.21
N PRO A 323 -19.77 -8.23 17.34
CA PRO A 323 -19.07 -8.17 18.62
C PRO A 323 -17.76 -8.97 18.66
N ALA A 324 -17.73 -10.15 18.01
CA ALA A 324 -16.60 -11.08 18.09
C ALA A 324 -15.27 -10.45 17.64
N ASP A 325 -15.26 -9.73 16.51
CA ASP A 325 -14.02 -9.16 15.95
C ASP A 325 -13.81 -7.70 16.34
N SER A 326 -14.71 -7.13 17.15
CA SER A 326 -14.79 -5.69 17.37
C SER A 326 -13.51 -5.07 17.95
N ILE A 327 -12.66 -5.88 18.58
CA ILE A 327 -11.35 -5.48 19.12
C ILE A 327 -10.21 -6.39 18.65
N ALA A 328 -10.46 -7.33 17.74
CA ALA A 328 -9.52 -8.39 17.37
C ALA A 328 -8.15 -7.85 16.91
N GLY A 329 -8.15 -6.81 16.06
CA GLY A 329 -6.89 -6.18 15.62
C GLY A 329 -6.05 -5.62 16.77
N CYS A 330 -6.68 -5.06 17.81
CA CYS A 330 -5.97 -4.61 19.00
C CYS A 330 -5.41 -5.78 19.81
N GLN A 331 -6.16 -6.88 19.88
CA GLN A 331 -5.80 -8.04 20.69
C GLN A 331 -4.53 -8.73 20.23
N GLN A 332 -4.25 -8.72 18.93
CA GLN A 332 -3.03 -9.32 18.38
C GLN A 332 -1.72 -8.79 19.00
N CYS A 333 -1.71 -7.54 19.47
CA CYS A 333 -0.53 -6.93 20.09
C CYS A 333 -0.68 -6.69 21.61
N HIS A 334 -1.88 -6.82 22.16
CA HIS A 334 -2.18 -6.42 23.54
C HIS A 334 -2.70 -7.52 24.45
N ASN A 335 -3.40 -8.54 23.91
CA ASN A 335 -3.91 -9.70 24.63
C ASN A 335 -4.65 -9.37 25.97
N ARG A 336 -5.77 -8.63 25.91
CA ARG A 336 -6.52 -8.09 27.05
C ARG A 336 -8.03 -8.27 27.01
#